data_AF-A0AAW2ZZP4-F1
#
_entry.id   AF-A0AAW2ZZP4-F1
#
_cell.length_a   1.000
_cell.length_b   1.000
_cell.length_c   1.000
_cell.angle_alpha   90.00
_cell.angle_beta   90.00
_cell.angle_gamma   90.00
#
_symmetry.space_group_name_H-M   'P 1'
#
loop_
_entity.id
_entity.type
_entity.pdbx_description
1 polymer ?
#
loop_
_entity_poly.entity_id
_entity_poly.type
_entity_poly.pdbx_seq_one_letter_code
_entity_poly.pdbx_strand_id
1 'polypeptide(L)'
;MYLAVFHEFAHPEVLEKVKSEGICDVDVAPEPNKLAVSEEEQQVVRCNAKLITVKHNITGIRDAFDGMTEGELEKNDNQVDQKLQQLVALGFQVVERHPKTSAGRPMLDRVILSYPV
;
A
#
# COMPACT_ATOMS: atom_id res chain seq x y z
N MET A 1 -4.44 -7.67 4.56
CA MET A 1 -3.80 -6.63 3.74
C MET A 1 -4.58 -5.35 3.91
N TYR A 2 -3.92 -4.20 3.85
CA TYR A 2 -4.59 -2.91 3.95
C TYR A 2 -4.00 -1.91 2.96
N LEU A 3 -4.85 -1.00 2.48
CA LEU A 3 -4.49 0.13 1.64
C LEU A 3 -4.27 1.34 2.55
N ALA A 4 -3.01 1.70 2.75
CA ALA A 4 -2.62 2.89 3.50
C ALA A 4 -2.57 4.12 2.59
N VAL A 5 -3.21 5.20 2.99
CA VAL A 5 -3.21 6.49 2.29
C VAL A 5 -2.97 7.64 3.26
N PHE A 6 -2.55 8.79 2.74
CA PHE A 6 -2.44 10.00 3.53
C PHE A 6 -3.81 10.61 3.85
N HIS A 7 -3.85 11.51 4.82
CA HIS A 7 -5.05 12.23 5.20
C HIS A 7 -5.61 13.04 4.02
N GLU A 8 -4.73 13.62 3.22
CA GLU A 8 -5.03 14.48 2.08
C GLU A 8 -5.33 13.71 0.80
N PHE A 9 -5.48 12.38 0.86
CA PHE A 9 -5.80 11.58 -0.31
C PHE A 9 -7.07 12.10 -1.00
N ALA A 10 -6.96 12.43 -2.29
CA ALA A 10 -7.95 13.27 -2.97
C ALA A 10 -9.28 12.56 -3.32
N HIS A 11 -9.32 11.24 -3.19
CA HIS A 11 -10.45 10.41 -3.66
C HIS A 11 -11.06 9.57 -2.52
N PRO A 12 -11.67 10.18 -1.49
CA PRO A 12 -12.31 9.41 -0.42
C PRO A 12 -13.38 8.44 -0.93
N GLU A 13 -14.06 8.77 -2.03
CA GLU A 13 -15.08 7.94 -2.67
C GLU A 13 -14.52 6.61 -3.19
N VAL A 14 -13.28 6.57 -3.68
CA VAL A 14 -12.67 5.30 -4.11
C VAL A 14 -12.34 4.43 -2.91
N LEU A 15 -11.96 5.04 -1.77
CA LEU A 15 -11.68 4.31 -0.54
C LEU A 15 -12.95 3.68 0.04
N GLU A 16 -14.09 4.36 -0.05
CA GLU A 16 -15.39 3.80 0.32
C GLU A 16 -15.75 2.60 -0.55
N LYS A 17 -15.51 2.70 -1.87
CA LYS A 17 -15.71 1.56 -2.78
C LYS A 17 -14.83 0.37 -2.41
N VAL A 18 -13.53 0.60 -2.17
CA VAL A 18 -12.57 -0.43 -1.73
C VAL A 18 -13.08 -1.17 -0.49
N LYS A 19 -13.62 -0.44 0.50
CA LYS A 19 -14.24 -1.02 1.70
C LYS A 19 -15.51 -1.79 1.38
N SER A 20 -16.42 -1.19 0.61
CA SER A 20 -17.74 -1.78 0.30
C SER A 20 -17.66 -3.07 -0.51
N GLU A 21 -16.67 -3.17 -1.40
CA GLU A 21 -16.40 -4.35 -2.22
C GLU A 21 -15.54 -5.40 -1.49
N GLY A 22 -15.13 -5.13 -0.24
CA GLY A 22 -14.31 -6.05 0.55
C GLY A 22 -12.95 -6.34 -0.07
N ILE A 23 -12.37 -5.38 -0.81
CA ILE A 23 -11.07 -5.56 -1.45
C ILE A 23 -9.99 -5.66 -0.39
N CYS A 24 -9.84 -4.64 0.45
CA CYS A 24 -8.93 -4.68 1.59
C CYS A 24 -9.35 -3.65 2.65
N ASP A 25 -8.77 -3.76 3.84
CA ASP A 25 -8.93 -2.73 4.85
C ASP A 25 -8.31 -1.42 4.35
N VAL A 26 -8.83 -0.27 4.76
CA VAL A 26 -8.24 1.03 4.40
C VAL A 26 -7.78 1.73 5.67
N ASP A 27 -6.52 2.14 5.66
CA ASP A 27 -5.88 2.89 6.74
C ASP A 27 -5.58 4.31 6.26
N VAL A 28 -6.31 5.28 6.79
CA VAL A 28 -6.12 6.70 6.43
C VAL A 28 -5.35 7.35 7.55
N ALA A 29 -4.26 8.05 7.22
CA ALA A 29 -3.50 8.79 8.21
C ALA A 29 -4.42 9.77 8.98
N PRO A 30 -4.35 9.80 10.33
CA PRO A 30 -5.28 10.60 11.13
C PRO A 30 -5.00 12.10 11.06
N GLU A 31 -3.76 12.48 10.73
CA GLU A 31 -3.32 13.88 10.62
C GLU A 31 -2.71 14.17 9.23
N PRO A 32 -2.76 15.43 8.77
CA PRO A 32 -2.05 15.88 7.57
C PRO A 32 -0.55 15.59 7.60
N ASN A 33 0.02 15.35 6.41
CA ASN A 33 1.44 15.19 6.22
C ASN A 33 2.17 16.53 6.43
N LYS A 34 2.97 16.62 7.50
CA LYS A 34 3.73 17.83 7.86
C LYS A 34 5.05 17.98 7.11
N LEU A 35 5.45 16.99 6.32
CA LEU A 35 6.74 16.93 5.62
C LEU A 35 6.64 17.37 4.16
N ALA A 36 5.48 17.23 3.53
CA ALA A 36 5.24 17.68 2.16
C ALA A 36 5.02 19.20 2.16
N VAL A 37 6.00 19.97 1.69
CA VAL A 37 5.99 21.44 1.70
C VAL A 37 5.79 22.04 0.32
N SER A 38 6.21 21.35 -0.74
CA SER A 38 6.01 21.81 -2.13
C SER A 38 4.69 21.30 -2.71
N GLU A 39 4.16 21.96 -3.74
CA GLU A 39 2.96 21.51 -4.44
C GLU A 39 3.17 20.14 -5.10
N GLU A 40 4.38 19.86 -5.62
CA GLU A 40 4.71 18.56 -6.18
C GLU A 40 4.66 17.46 -5.11
N GLU A 41 5.17 17.72 -3.91
CA GLU A 41 5.11 16.79 -2.79
C GLU A 41 3.66 16.59 -2.30
N GLN A 42 2.87 17.67 -2.22
CA GLN A 42 1.46 17.58 -1.87
C GLN A 42 0.65 16.81 -2.91
N GLN A 43 0.96 16.98 -4.19
CA GLN A 43 0.35 16.20 -5.26
C GLN A 43 0.63 14.71 -5.08
N VAL A 44 1.86 14.34 -4.72
CA VAL A 44 2.19 12.95 -4.38
C VAL A 44 1.35 12.47 -3.20
N VAL A 45 1.25 13.24 -2.12
CA VAL A 45 0.44 12.89 -0.93
C VAL A 45 -1.04 12.65 -1.31
N ARG A 46 -1.60 13.49 -2.18
CA ARG A 46 -3.00 13.40 -2.65
C ARG A 46 -3.29 12.18 -3.52
N CYS A 47 -2.29 11.65 -4.22
CA CYS A 47 -2.45 10.52 -5.14
C CYS A 47 -1.94 9.18 -4.58
N ASN A 48 -1.02 9.21 -3.61
CA ASN A 48 -0.26 8.04 -3.22
C ASN A 48 -1.05 7.11 -2.31
N ALA A 49 -1.00 5.82 -2.63
CA ALA A 49 -1.51 4.76 -1.79
C ALA A 49 -0.49 3.62 -1.68
N LYS A 50 -0.55 2.85 -0.59
CA LYS A 50 0.36 1.72 -0.35
C LYS A 50 -0.45 0.52 0.06
N LEU A 51 -0.42 -0.54 -0.75
CA LEU A 51 -0.93 -1.83 -0.34
C LEU A 51 0.13 -2.51 0.51
N ILE A 52 -0.23 -2.86 1.74
CA ILE A 52 0.66 -3.50 2.71
C ILE A 52 0.07 -4.85 3.10
N THR A 53 0.88 -5.90 2.95
CA THR A 53 0.41 -7.28 3.17
C THR A 53 0.52 -7.71 4.62
N VAL A 54 1.55 -7.23 5.34
CA VAL A 54 1.79 -7.54 6.74
C VAL A 54 1.84 -6.26 7.58
N LYS A 55 1.07 -6.24 8.66
CA LYS A 55 1.24 -5.21 9.68
C LYS A 55 2.50 -5.55 10.48
N HIS A 56 3.61 -4.89 10.16
CA HIS A 56 4.85 -5.07 10.91
C HIS A 56 4.65 -4.61 12.37
N ASN A 57 4.55 -5.57 13.29
CA ASN A 57 4.91 -5.29 14.67
C ASN A 57 6.43 -5.18 14.67
N ILE A 58 6.96 -3.98 14.93
CA ILE A 58 8.41 -3.73 15.03
C ILE A 58 8.91 -4.38 16.34
N THR A 59 8.99 -5.71 16.35
CA THR A 59 9.77 -6.46 17.32
C THR A 59 10.99 -6.91 16.54
N GLY A 60 12.08 -6.14 16.60
CA GLY A 60 13.26 -6.21 15.72
C GLY A 60 14.09 -7.50 15.78
N ILE A 61 13.44 -8.66 15.64
CA ILE A 61 14.04 -9.99 15.80
C ILE A 61 13.80 -10.88 14.57
N ARG A 62 12.73 -10.66 13.77
CA ARG A 62 12.45 -11.41 12.52
C ARG A 62 11.68 -10.58 11.50
N ASP A 63 12.02 -10.72 10.22
CA ASP A 63 11.17 -10.25 9.11
C ASP A 63 9.85 -11.04 9.11
N ALA A 64 8.77 -10.44 8.65
CA ALA A 64 7.46 -11.09 8.55
C ALA A 64 7.48 -12.33 7.65
N PHE A 65 8.46 -12.40 6.76
CA PHE A 65 8.67 -13.47 5.80
C PHE A 65 9.73 -14.48 6.26
N ASP A 66 10.41 -14.24 7.41
CA ASP A 66 11.42 -15.15 7.93
C ASP A 66 10.78 -16.47 8.38
N GLY A 67 11.09 -17.54 7.64
CA GLY A 67 10.58 -18.89 7.92
C GLY A 67 9.28 -19.25 7.21
N MET A 68 8.78 -18.40 6.30
CA MET A 68 7.72 -18.81 5.37
C MET A 68 8.26 -19.82 4.36
N THR A 69 7.45 -20.82 4.06
CA THR A 69 7.72 -21.77 2.98
C THR A 69 7.46 -21.11 1.62
N GLU A 70 8.07 -21.67 0.56
CA GLU A 70 7.87 -21.21 -0.81
C GLU A 70 6.38 -21.18 -1.21
N GLY A 71 5.61 -22.20 -0.82
CA GLY A 71 4.17 -22.26 -1.09
C GLY A 71 3.35 -21.21 -0.33
N GLU A 72 3.79 -20.78 0.85
CA GLU A 72 3.13 -19.71 1.60
C GLU A 72 3.42 -18.33 0.99
N LEU A 73 4.63 -18.13 0.48
CA LEU A 73 5.00 -16.93 -0.26
C LEU A 73 4.20 -16.83 -1.56
N GLU A 74 4.14 -17.91 -2.35
CA GLU A 74 3.35 -17.97 -3.58
C GLU A 74 1.86 -17.71 -3.32
N LYS A 75 1.30 -18.25 -2.23
CA LYS A 75 -0.08 -17.99 -1.85
C LYS A 75 -0.30 -16.51 -1.52
N ASN A 76 0.64 -15.87 -0.82
CA ASN A 76 0.55 -14.44 -0.51
C ASN A 76 0.63 -13.59 -1.77
N ASP A 77 1.57 -13.90 -2.67
CA ASP A 77 1.71 -13.19 -3.94
C ASP A 77 0.45 -13.31 -4.81
N ASN A 78 -0.15 -14.50 -4.87
CA ASN A 78 -1.42 -14.70 -5.56
C ASN A 78 -2.57 -13.86 -4.95
N GLN A 79 -2.62 -13.73 -3.62
CA GLN A 79 -3.61 -12.87 -2.98
C GLN A 79 -3.35 -11.40 -3.28
N VAL A 80 -2.08 -10.96 -3.26
CA VAL A 80 -1.68 -9.60 -3.64
C VAL A 80 -2.13 -9.31 -5.07
N ASP A 81 -1.84 -10.21 -6.01
CA ASP A 81 -2.19 -10.04 -7.42
C ASP A 81 -3.70 -9.92 -7.64
N GLN A 82 -4.50 -10.73 -6.93
CA GLN A 82 -5.96 -10.60 -6.96
C GLN A 82 -6.43 -9.23 -6.47
N LYS A 83 -5.88 -8.75 -5.33
CA LYS A 83 -6.26 -7.43 -4.80
C LYS A 83 -5.78 -6.30 -5.70
N LEU A 84 -4.60 -6.41 -6.28
CA LEU A 84 -4.08 -5.44 -7.25
C LEU A 84 -4.96 -5.36 -8.49
N GLN A 85 -5.42 -6.50 -9.03
CA GLN A 85 -6.36 -6.50 -10.16
C GLN A 85 -7.65 -5.77 -9.82
N GLN A 86 -8.21 -6.00 -8.63
CA GLN A 86 -9.42 -5.30 -8.18
C GLN A 86 -9.18 -3.78 -8.00
N LEU A 87 -8.06 -3.39 -7.38
CA LEU A 87 -7.70 -1.98 -7.21
C LEU A 87 -7.45 -1.28 -8.55
N VAL A 88 -6.77 -1.95 -9.48
CA VAL A 88 -6.53 -1.42 -10.83
C VAL A 88 -7.86 -1.24 -11.59
N ALA A 89 -8.81 -2.17 -11.44
CA ALA A 89 -10.15 -2.03 -12.01
C ALA A 89 -10.92 -0.82 -11.43
N LEU A 90 -10.60 -0.40 -10.20
CA LEU A 90 -11.13 0.83 -9.60
C LEU A 90 -10.40 2.11 -10.05
N GLY A 91 -9.30 2.00 -10.79
CA GLY A 91 -8.56 3.15 -11.33
C GLY A 91 -7.18 3.38 -10.71
N PHE A 92 -6.75 2.57 -9.74
CA PHE A 92 -5.38 2.65 -9.22
C PHE A 92 -4.35 2.21 -10.28
N GLN A 93 -3.16 2.78 -10.20
CA GLN A 93 -2.02 2.44 -11.03
C GLN A 93 -0.90 1.90 -10.16
N VAL A 94 -0.29 0.78 -10.58
CA VAL A 94 0.89 0.22 -9.91
C VAL A 94 2.11 1.05 -10.28
N VAL A 95 2.71 1.70 -9.29
CA VAL A 95 3.92 2.51 -9.46
C VAL A 95 5.17 1.66 -9.26
N GLU A 96 5.23 0.93 -8.14
CA GLU A 96 6.40 0.11 -7.80
C GLU A 96 5.99 -1.07 -6.94
N ARG A 97 6.43 -2.28 -7.30
CA ARG A 97 6.34 -3.46 -6.43
C ARG A 97 7.65 -3.63 -5.69
N HIS A 98 7.53 -3.92 -4.40
CA HIS A 98 8.66 -4.22 -3.52
C HIS A 98 9.69 -3.09 -3.47
N PRO A 99 9.26 -1.85 -3.10
CA PRO A 99 10.14 -0.71 -3.03
C PRO A 99 11.32 -0.99 -2.10
N LYS A 100 12.46 -0.36 -2.37
CA LYS A 100 13.69 -0.62 -1.62
C LYS A 100 13.78 0.25 -0.36
N THR A 101 14.23 -0.36 0.73
CA THR A 101 14.73 0.34 1.93
C THR A 101 15.94 1.21 1.60
N SER A 102 16.32 2.11 2.51
CA SER A 102 17.57 2.88 2.41
C SER A 102 18.83 2.00 2.35
N ALA A 103 18.76 0.77 2.87
CA ALA A 103 19.83 -0.23 2.76
C ALA A 103 19.78 -1.04 1.44
N GLY A 104 18.89 -0.70 0.51
CA GLY A 104 18.74 -1.35 -0.79
C GLY A 104 17.98 -2.68 -0.78
N ARG A 105 17.43 -3.09 0.38
CA ARG A 105 16.66 -4.34 0.51
C ARG A 105 15.20 -4.15 0.07
N PRO A 106 14.62 -5.06 -0.71
CA PRO A 106 13.23 -4.97 -1.14
C PRO A 106 12.26 -5.15 0.04
N MET A 107 11.19 -4.36 0.06
CA MET A 107 10.06 -4.51 0.99
C MET A 107 9.00 -5.41 0.37
N LEU A 108 9.11 -6.73 0.56
CA LEU A 108 8.21 -7.72 -0.07
C LEU A 108 6.75 -7.54 0.36
N ASP A 109 6.50 -6.89 1.48
CA ASP A 109 5.17 -6.59 2.01
C ASP A 109 4.47 -5.44 1.28
N ARG A 110 5.15 -4.71 0.38
CA ARG A 110 4.64 -3.42 -0.14
C ARG A 110 4.49 -3.38 -1.64
N VAL A 111 3.40 -2.73 -2.04
CA VAL A 111 3.18 -2.24 -3.41
C VAL A 111 2.77 -0.78 -3.34
N ILE A 112 3.49 0.07 -4.06
CA ILE A 112 3.17 1.49 -4.21
C ILE A 112 2.17 1.65 -5.35
N LEU A 113 1.08 2.32 -5.03
CA LEU A 113 0.00 2.65 -5.94
C LEU A 113 -0.14 4.16 -6.06
N SER A 114 -0.68 4.60 -7.20
CA SER A 114 -1.11 5.98 -7.41
C SER A 114 -2.55 5.96 -7.89
N TYR A 115 -3.35 6.91 -7.44
CA TYR A 115 -4.65 7.20 -8.04
C TYR A 115 -4.55 8.57 -8.71
N PRO A 116 -4.77 8.66 -10.04
CA PRO A 116 -4.67 9.93 -10.75
C PRO A 116 -5.74 10.91 -10.26
N VAL A 117 -5.35 12.18 -10.12
CA VAL A 117 -6.26 13.32 -9.83
C VAL A 117 -7.02 13.73 -11.08
#